data_AF-A0A060Z3J4-F1
#
_entry.id   AF-A0A060Z3J4-F1
#
_cell.length_a   1.000
_cell.length_b   1.000
_cell.length_c   1.000
_cell.angle_alpha   90.00
_cell.angle_beta   90.00
_cell.angle_gamma   90.00
#
_symmetry.space_group_name_H-M   'P 1'
#
loop_
_entity.id
_entity.type
_entity.pdbx_description
1 polymer ?
#
loop_
_entity_poly.entity_id
_entity_poly.type
_entity_poly.pdbx_seq_one_letter_code
_entity_poly.pdbx_strand_id
1 'polypeptide(L)'
;MEIDYASCKRLGSSYRALPKSYTQPKCTGRTPLCKEVLNDTWVSFPSWSEDSTFVSSKKTQYEEHIYRCEDERFELDVVLETNLATIRALEAVQRRLSRMTAEEQVKFRLDNTMGGCSEVIHRKAIQRIYGDKAADIIDGLKRNPAVSVPIVLKRLKMKEEEWREAQRGFNKIWREQNEKYYLKSLDHQGINFKQNDTKVFRSKTLLNEIETIYDEVRGSDIPLT
;
A
#
# COMPACT_ATOMS: atom_id res chain seq x y z
N MET A 1 -0.85 -33.90 -14.21
CA MET A 1 -0.49 -34.99 -13.29
C MET A 1 0.05 -34.31 -12.04
N GLU A 2 -0.62 -34.49 -10.91
CA GLU A 2 -0.25 -33.86 -9.65
C GLU A 2 0.97 -34.59 -9.08
N ILE A 3 2.03 -33.85 -8.72
CA ILE A 3 3.27 -34.44 -8.20
C ILE A 3 3.08 -34.63 -6.70
N ASP A 4 3.22 -35.87 -6.23
CA ASP A 4 3.32 -36.15 -4.80
C ASP A 4 4.74 -35.83 -4.30
N TYR A 5 4.90 -34.64 -3.73
CA TYR A 5 6.18 -34.18 -3.17
C TYR A 5 6.58 -34.89 -1.87
N ALA A 6 5.66 -35.61 -1.21
CA ALA A 6 5.96 -36.33 0.02
C ALA A 6 6.88 -37.54 -0.24
N SER A 7 6.68 -38.21 -1.39
CA SER A 7 7.45 -39.38 -1.84
C SER A 7 8.74 -39.03 -2.60
N CYS A 8 8.98 -37.74 -2.86
CA CYS A 8 10.18 -37.25 -3.54
C CYS A 8 11.45 -37.29 -2.65
N LYS A 9 12.62 -37.45 -3.29
CA LYS A 9 13.92 -37.38 -2.59
C LYS A 9 14.09 -36.02 -1.91
N ARG A 10 14.45 -36.03 -0.63
CA ARG A 10 14.57 -34.82 0.20
C ARG A 10 16.03 -34.43 0.40
N LEU A 11 16.31 -33.12 0.38
CA LEU A 11 17.57 -32.54 0.82
C LEU A 11 17.26 -31.47 1.85
N GLY A 12 17.49 -31.80 3.13
CA GLY A 12 17.06 -30.97 4.25
C GLY A 12 15.53 -30.81 4.33
N SER A 13 15.09 -29.86 5.17
CA SER A 13 13.68 -29.51 5.30
C SER A 13 13.14 -28.84 4.04
N SER A 14 13.96 -28.04 3.36
CA SER A 14 13.53 -27.07 2.36
C SER A 14 13.61 -27.49 0.89
N TYR A 15 14.16 -28.66 0.53
CA TYR A 15 14.29 -29.04 -0.88
C TYR A 15 13.77 -30.45 -1.19
N ARG A 16 13.10 -30.58 -2.34
CA ARG A 16 12.58 -31.84 -2.88
C ARG A 16 12.99 -32.00 -4.34
N ALA A 17 13.44 -33.18 -4.73
CA ALA A 17 13.79 -33.48 -6.11
C ALA A 17 12.55 -33.94 -6.89
N LEU A 18 12.31 -33.32 -8.05
CA LEU A 18 11.24 -33.70 -8.96
C LEU A 18 11.46 -35.15 -9.45
N PRO A 19 10.38 -35.94 -9.60
CA PRO A 19 10.46 -37.28 -10.17
C PRO A 19 11.01 -37.25 -11.59
N LYS A 20 11.75 -38.30 -11.99
CA LYS A 20 12.25 -38.44 -13.37
C LYS A 20 11.12 -38.52 -14.42
N SER A 21 9.91 -38.89 -14.00
CA SER A 21 8.71 -38.91 -14.84
C SER A 21 8.11 -37.52 -15.09
N TYR A 22 8.55 -36.50 -14.36
CA TYR A 22 8.09 -35.13 -14.56
C TYR A 22 8.66 -34.56 -15.86
N THR A 23 7.78 -34.18 -16.77
CA THR A 23 8.17 -33.55 -18.03
C THR A 23 8.40 -32.06 -17.81
N GLN A 24 9.64 -31.61 -18.01
CA GLN A 24 9.96 -30.20 -17.87
C GLN A 24 9.35 -29.35 -19.00
N PRO A 25 8.89 -28.12 -18.71
CA PRO A 25 8.43 -27.20 -19.74
C PRO A 25 9.53 -26.92 -20.78
N LYS A 26 9.15 -26.91 -22.06
CA LYS A 26 10.08 -26.56 -23.14
C LYS A 26 10.39 -25.07 -23.08
N CYS A 27 11.67 -24.72 -22.91
CA CYS A 27 12.16 -23.34 -22.99
C CYS A 27 13.09 -23.19 -24.19
N THR A 28 12.65 -22.45 -25.21
CA THR A 28 13.37 -22.26 -26.47
C THR A 28 14.58 -21.32 -26.36
N GLY A 29 14.68 -20.55 -25.27
CA GLY A 29 15.77 -19.58 -25.05
C GLY A 29 17.00 -20.12 -24.31
N ARG A 30 17.08 -21.43 -24.01
CA ARG A 30 18.21 -21.98 -23.24
C ARG A 30 19.48 -22.14 -24.07
N THR A 31 20.54 -21.49 -23.63
CA THR A 31 21.90 -21.65 -24.15
C THR A 31 22.60 -22.87 -23.51
N PRO A 32 23.77 -23.32 -24.04
CA PRO A 32 24.54 -24.40 -23.41
C PRO A 32 24.88 -24.12 -21.94
N LEU A 33 25.32 -22.89 -21.62
CA LEU A 33 25.61 -22.47 -20.26
C LEU A 33 24.40 -22.62 -19.33
N CYS A 34 23.20 -22.26 -19.80
CA CYS A 34 21.98 -22.41 -19.01
C CYS A 34 21.68 -23.86 -18.63
N LYS A 35 22.09 -24.84 -19.45
CA LYS A 35 21.90 -26.27 -19.13
C LYS A 35 22.88 -26.77 -18.07
N GLU A 36 24.02 -26.11 -17.92
CA GLU A 36 25.05 -26.48 -16.94
C GLU A 36 24.77 -25.88 -15.57
N VAL A 37 24.22 -24.66 -15.50
CA VAL A 37 24.12 -23.90 -14.24
C VAL A 37 22.72 -23.84 -13.64
N LEU A 38 21.65 -24.01 -14.45
CA LEU A 38 20.29 -23.85 -13.93
C LEU A 38 19.79 -25.14 -13.29
N ASN A 39 19.09 -24.98 -12.16
CA ASN A 39 18.48 -26.08 -11.45
C ASN A 39 17.14 -26.47 -12.09
N ASP A 40 17.09 -27.70 -12.57
CA ASP A 40 15.94 -28.33 -13.22
C ASP A 40 15.32 -29.47 -12.40
N THR A 41 15.99 -29.84 -11.31
CA THR A 41 15.71 -31.08 -10.58
C THR A 41 15.13 -30.80 -9.21
N TRP A 42 15.54 -29.73 -8.53
CA TRP A 42 15.12 -29.45 -7.17
C TRP A 42 14.12 -28.30 -7.11
N VAL A 43 13.08 -28.46 -6.31
CA VAL A 43 12.15 -27.38 -5.96
C VAL A 43 12.31 -27.02 -4.50
N SER A 44 12.14 -25.75 -4.19
CA SER A 44 12.04 -25.28 -2.81
C SER A 44 10.69 -25.67 -2.23
N PHE A 45 10.71 -26.15 -0.99
CA PHE A 45 9.56 -26.44 -0.18
C PHE A 45 9.64 -25.53 1.06
N PRO A 46 8.61 -24.73 1.35
CA PRO A 46 8.61 -23.93 2.57
C PRO A 46 8.66 -24.88 3.78
N SER A 47 9.59 -24.63 4.71
CA SER A 47 9.74 -25.40 5.95
C SER A 47 8.91 -24.86 7.11
N TRP A 48 8.12 -23.81 6.85
CA TRP A 48 7.21 -23.20 7.82
C TRP A 48 5.78 -23.63 7.45
N SER A 49 5.00 -24.03 8.46
CA SER A 49 3.59 -24.39 8.26
C SER A 49 2.83 -23.16 7.73
N GLU A 50 2.20 -23.32 6.56
CA GLU A 50 1.20 -22.36 6.04
C GLU A 50 0.00 -22.20 7.00
N ASP A 51 -0.15 -23.06 8.01
CA ASP A 51 -1.11 -22.90 9.10
C ASP A 51 -0.80 -21.71 10.02
N SER A 52 0.38 -21.11 9.91
CA SER A 52 0.57 -19.75 10.38
C SER A 52 -0.07 -18.81 9.34
N THR A 53 -1.41 -18.74 9.37
CA THR A 53 -2.19 -17.69 8.69
C THR A 53 -1.40 -16.41 8.83
N PHE A 54 -1.00 -15.76 7.73
CA PHE A 54 -0.26 -14.49 7.71
C PHE A 54 -0.61 -13.67 8.95
N VAL A 55 0.17 -13.81 10.02
CA VAL A 55 -0.05 -13.01 11.20
C VAL A 55 0.60 -11.72 10.76
N SER A 56 -0.18 -10.88 10.06
CA SER A 56 0.11 -9.46 9.97
C SER A 56 0.65 -9.11 11.34
N SER A 57 1.92 -8.69 11.42
CA SER A 57 2.54 -8.24 12.67
C SER A 57 1.45 -7.49 13.42
N LYS A 58 1.07 -7.95 14.62
CA LYS A 58 -0.04 -7.35 15.37
C LYS A 58 0.33 -5.90 15.58
N LYS A 59 -0.11 -5.03 14.68
CA LYS A 59 0.19 -3.61 14.69
C LYS A 59 -0.40 -3.09 16.00
N THR A 60 0.42 -2.39 16.75
CA THR A 60 -0.08 -1.67 17.91
C THR A 60 -1.10 -0.65 17.44
N GLN A 61 -2.03 -0.28 18.34
CA GLN A 61 -2.97 0.81 18.06
C GLN A 61 -2.25 2.12 17.63
N TYR A 62 -1.03 2.33 18.12
CA TYR A 62 -0.24 3.52 17.80
C TYR A 62 0.36 3.45 16.40
N GLU A 63 0.87 2.28 15.98
CA GLU A 63 1.28 2.07 14.59
C GLU A 63 0.10 2.26 13.65
N GLU A 64 -1.08 1.75 13.98
CA GLU A 64 -2.28 1.94 13.17
C GLU A 64 -2.64 3.43 13.02
N HIS A 65 -2.52 4.23 14.08
CA HIS A 65 -2.70 5.68 13.98
C HIS A 65 -1.68 6.36 13.05
N ILE A 66 -0.40 5.95 13.11
CA ILE A 66 0.64 6.49 12.22
C ILE A 66 0.37 6.10 10.76
N TYR A 67 0.01 4.84 10.50
CA TYR A 67 -0.33 4.37 9.15
C TYR A 67 -1.53 5.13 8.57
N ARG A 68 -2.61 5.28 9.34
CA ARG A 68 -3.78 6.04 8.87
C ARG A 68 -3.43 7.49 8.56
N CYS A 69 -2.62 8.12 9.41
CA CYS A 69 -2.14 9.49 9.20
C CYS A 69 -1.33 9.61 7.90
N GLU A 70 -0.46 8.64 7.61
CA GLU A 70 0.35 8.62 6.39
C GLU A 70 -0.51 8.38 5.14
N ASP A 71 -1.46 7.44 5.20
CA ASP A 71 -2.39 7.17 4.08
C ASP A 71 -3.24 8.40 3.75
N GLU A 72 -3.80 9.08 4.76
CA GLU A 72 -4.56 10.32 4.57
C GLU A 72 -3.71 11.42 3.91
N ARG A 73 -2.45 11.56 4.35
CA ARG A 73 -1.50 12.53 3.79
C ARG A 73 -1.18 12.20 2.35
N PHE A 74 -0.88 10.95 2.06
CA PHE A 74 -0.59 10.47 0.72
C PHE A 74 -1.76 10.73 -0.23
N GLU A 75 -2.99 10.39 0.16
CA GLU A 75 -4.17 10.61 -0.67
C GLU A 75 -4.39 12.10 -0.97
N LEU A 76 -4.21 12.99 0.01
CA LEU A 76 -4.31 14.43 -0.21
C LEU A 76 -3.22 14.96 -1.15
N ASP A 77 -1.98 14.52 -0.98
CA ASP A 77 -0.87 14.92 -1.83
C ASP A 77 -1.09 14.44 -3.28
N VAL A 78 -1.59 13.21 -3.48
CA VAL A 78 -1.99 12.70 -4.80
C VAL A 78 -3.06 13.57 -5.44
N VAL A 79 -4.07 14.01 -4.68
CA VAL A 79 -5.12 14.91 -5.17
C VAL A 79 -4.53 16.24 -5.64
N LEU A 80 -3.70 16.88 -4.81
CA LEU A 80 -3.09 18.18 -5.08
C LEU A 80 -2.15 18.11 -6.29
N GLU A 81 -1.25 17.14 -6.34
CA GLU A 81 -0.29 17.01 -7.46
C GLU A 81 -0.99 16.69 -8.78
N THR A 82 -2.02 15.84 -8.75
CA THR A 82 -2.84 15.53 -9.94
C THR A 82 -3.58 16.77 -10.45
N ASN A 83 -4.12 17.59 -9.54
CA ASN A 83 -4.78 18.84 -9.89
C ASN A 83 -3.81 19.86 -10.48
N LEU A 84 -2.67 20.07 -9.81
CA LEU A 84 -1.63 21.01 -10.22
C LEU A 84 -1.04 20.64 -11.59
N ALA A 85 -0.77 19.35 -11.84
CA ALA A 85 -0.34 18.87 -13.15
C ALA A 85 -1.35 19.21 -14.25
N THR A 86 -2.65 19.10 -13.94
CA THR A 86 -3.74 19.41 -14.87
C THR A 86 -3.88 20.91 -15.12
N ILE A 87 -3.73 21.73 -14.08
CA ILE A 87 -3.66 23.19 -14.20
C ILE A 87 -2.53 23.59 -15.14
N ARG A 88 -1.31 23.07 -14.93
CA ARG A 88 -0.14 23.40 -15.77
C ARG A 88 -0.35 23.02 -17.24
N ALA A 89 -0.92 21.84 -17.51
CA ALA A 89 -1.25 21.39 -18.86
C ALA A 89 -2.27 22.32 -19.53
N LEU A 90 -3.38 22.61 -18.86
CA LEU A 90 -4.43 23.47 -19.42
C LEU A 90 -3.99 24.94 -19.55
N GLU A 91 -3.10 25.45 -18.68
CA GLU A 91 -2.48 26.76 -18.86
C GLU A 91 -1.59 26.81 -20.10
N ALA A 92 -0.83 25.75 -20.38
CA ALA A 92 -0.03 25.66 -21.59
C ALA A 92 -0.93 25.67 -22.84
N VAL A 93 -2.04 24.93 -22.80
CA VAL A 93 -3.06 24.96 -23.86
C VAL A 93 -3.68 26.35 -24.00
N GLN A 94 -4.03 27.01 -22.89
CA GLN A 94 -4.63 28.34 -22.92
C GLN A 94 -3.67 29.38 -23.52
N ARG A 95 -2.38 29.33 -23.17
CA ARG A 95 -1.34 30.18 -23.79
C ARG A 95 -1.17 29.91 -25.28
N ARG A 96 -1.36 28.65 -25.73
CA ARG A 96 -1.34 28.30 -27.15
C ARG A 96 -2.55 28.89 -27.87
N LEU A 97 -3.74 28.75 -27.29
CA LEU A 97 -4.99 29.30 -27.81
C LEU A 97 -4.94 30.82 -27.94
N SER A 98 -4.39 31.54 -26.97
CA SER A 98 -4.31 33.01 -27.00
C SER A 98 -3.42 33.57 -28.11
N ARG A 99 -2.57 32.74 -28.73
CA ARG A 99 -1.72 33.11 -29.87
C ARG A 99 -2.35 32.77 -31.22
N MET A 100 -3.44 32.01 -31.22
CA MET A 100 -4.15 31.58 -32.43
C MET A 100 -5.22 32.61 -32.80
N THR A 101 -5.48 32.74 -34.10
CA THR A 101 -6.60 33.51 -34.63
C THR A 101 -7.94 32.83 -34.30
N ALA A 102 -9.06 33.56 -34.41
CA ALA A 102 -10.38 33.00 -34.13
C ALA A 102 -10.71 31.79 -35.02
N GLU A 103 -10.31 31.82 -36.29
CA GLU A 103 -10.53 30.73 -37.25
C GLU A 103 -9.72 29.47 -36.88
N GLU A 104 -8.48 29.64 -36.44
CA GLU A 104 -7.63 28.56 -35.96
C GLU A 104 -8.16 27.95 -34.67
N GLN A 105 -8.64 28.78 -33.74
CA GLN A 105 -9.24 28.33 -32.48
C GLN A 105 -10.47 27.44 -32.72
N VAL A 106 -11.30 27.76 -33.72
CA VAL A 106 -12.48 26.95 -34.08
C VAL A 106 -12.09 25.58 -34.64
N LYS A 107 -10.95 25.46 -35.32
CA LYS A 107 -10.44 24.19 -35.86
C LYS A 107 -9.60 23.40 -34.87
N PHE A 108 -9.10 24.06 -33.83
CA PHE A 108 -8.21 23.47 -32.84
C PHE A 108 -8.92 22.40 -31.99
N ARG A 109 -8.32 21.22 -31.88
CA ARG A 109 -8.82 20.09 -31.08
C ARG A 109 -7.71 19.59 -30.15
N LEU A 110 -8.11 19.12 -28.97
CA LEU A 110 -7.20 18.41 -28.06
C LEU A 110 -7.32 16.89 -28.27
N ASP A 111 -6.21 16.20 -28.07
CA ASP A 111 -6.12 14.75 -28.03
C ASP A 111 -6.46 14.21 -26.63
N ASN A 112 -6.28 12.90 -26.43
CA ASN A 112 -6.55 12.25 -25.14
C ASN A 112 -5.62 12.72 -24.01
N THR A 113 -4.46 13.27 -24.35
CA THR A 113 -3.52 13.80 -23.36
C THR A 113 -3.90 15.20 -22.88
N MET A 114 -4.91 15.84 -23.49
CA MET A 114 -5.44 17.16 -23.09
C MET A 114 -4.35 18.23 -22.92
N GLY A 115 -3.28 18.14 -23.72
CA GLY A 115 -2.15 19.07 -23.68
C GLY A 115 -1.04 18.75 -22.67
N GLY A 116 -1.10 17.60 -22.00
CA GLY A 116 -0.02 17.06 -21.17
C GLY A 116 0.67 15.84 -21.79
N CYS A 117 1.33 15.04 -20.95
CA CYS A 117 2.01 13.80 -21.36
C CYS A 117 1.27 12.52 -20.91
N SER A 118 0.15 12.66 -20.18
CA SER A 118 -0.59 11.52 -19.61
C SER A 118 -2.09 11.68 -19.77
N GLU A 119 -2.74 10.68 -20.35
CA GLU A 119 -4.21 10.64 -20.44
C GLU A 119 -4.87 10.49 -19.06
N VAL A 120 -4.25 9.74 -18.15
CA VAL A 120 -4.90 9.30 -16.91
C VAL A 120 -4.92 10.40 -15.85
N ILE A 121 -3.83 11.15 -15.70
CA ILE A 121 -3.68 12.17 -14.65
C ILE A 121 -4.78 13.23 -14.78
N HIS A 122 -4.91 13.81 -15.98
CA HIS A 122 -5.84 14.89 -16.24
C HIS A 122 -7.30 14.42 -16.18
N ARG A 123 -7.58 13.21 -16.67
CA ARG A 123 -8.90 12.59 -16.56
C ARG A 123 -9.30 12.40 -15.10
N LYS A 124 -8.41 11.89 -14.24
CA LYS A 124 -8.67 11.72 -12.80
C LYS A 124 -8.91 13.06 -12.10
N ALA A 125 -8.14 14.10 -12.41
CA ALA A 125 -8.35 15.43 -11.85
C ALA A 125 -9.76 15.97 -12.16
N ILE A 126 -10.16 15.90 -13.43
CA ILE A 126 -11.47 16.36 -13.90
C ILE A 126 -12.58 15.51 -13.29
N GLN A 127 -12.41 14.19 -13.24
CA GLN A 127 -13.38 13.28 -12.63
C GLN A 127 -13.60 13.56 -11.14
N ARG A 128 -12.55 13.91 -10.41
CA ARG A 128 -12.67 14.28 -9.00
C ARG A 128 -13.50 15.54 -8.76
N ILE A 129 -13.51 16.49 -9.70
CA ILE A 129 -14.23 17.76 -9.55
C ILE A 129 -15.66 17.68 -10.11
N TYR A 130 -15.84 16.98 -11.23
CA TYR A 130 -17.10 16.98 -11.99
C TYR A 130 -17.92 15.69 -11.81
N GLY A 131 -17.37 14.66 -11.17
CA GLY A 131 -18.06 13.39 -10.92
C GLY A 131 -18.60 12.77 -12.21
N ASP A 132 -19.88 12.47 -12.23
CA ASP A 132 -20.56 11.83 -13.37
C ASP A 132 -20.50 12.67 -14.66
N LYS A 133 -20.44 14.00 -14.52
CA LYS A 133 -20.37 14.92 -15.67
C LYS A 133 -18.97 15.01 -16.29
N ALA A 134 -17.97 14.34 -15.72
CA ALA A 134 -16.59 14.47 -16.15
C ALA A 134 -16.38 14.01 -17.60
N ALA A 135 -17.11 13.00 -18.07
CA ALA A 135 -17.03 12.54 -19.45
C ALA A 135 -17.43 13.65 -20.44
N ASP A 136 -18.53 14.35 -20.17
CA ASP A 136 -19.02 15.45 -21.00
C ASP A 136 -18.04 16.64 -20.97
N ILE A 137 -17.45 16.94 -19.82
CA ILE A 137 -16.45 18.00 -19.68
C ILE A 137 -15.19 17.67 -20.48
N ILE A 138 -14.74 16.41 -20.45
CA ILE A 138 -13.58 15.95 -21.22
C ILE A 138 -13.87 16.01 -22.72
N ASP A 139 -15.05 15.61 -23.17
CA ASP A 139 -15.45 15.72 -24.57
C ASP A 139 -15.52 17.19 -25.01
N GLY A 140 -16.06 18.07 -24.16
CA GLY A 140 -16.05 19.53 -24.38
C GLY A 140 -14.64 20.11 -24.52
N LEU A 141 -13.71 19.71 -23.63
CA LEU A 141 -12.31 20.10 -23.70
C LEU A 141 -11.64 19.66 -25.00
N LYS A 142 -12.01 18.51 -25.56
CA LYS A 142 -11.47 18.00 -26.83
C LYS A 142 -12.06 18.72 -28.04
N ARG A 143 -13.39 18.91 -28.05
CA ARG A 143 -14.13 19.47 -29.20
C ARG A 143 -13.99 20.97 -29.31
N ASN A 144 -14.17 21.71 -28.22
CA ASN A 144 -14.17 23.18 -28.22
C ASN A 144 -13.20 23.74 -27.15
N PRO A 145 -11.88 23.54 -27.31
CA PRO A 145 -10.91 23.92 -26.28
C PRO A 145 -10.93 25.42 -25.96
N ALA A 146 -11.16 26.28 -26.95
CA ALA A 146 -11.21 27.74 -26.77
C ALA A 146 -12.27 28.19 -25.74
N VAL A 147 -13.39 27.48 -25.66
CA VAL A 147 -14.49 27.78 -24.73
C VAL A 147 -14.33 27.00 -23.43
N SER A 148 -14.04 25.70 -23.51
CA SER A 148 -14.04 24.82 -22.34
C SER A 148 -12.79 24.99 -21.46
N VAL A 149 -11.61 25.24 -22.04
CA VAL A 149 -10.35 25.33 -21.28
C VAL A 149 -10.39 26.47 -20.24
N PRO A 150 -10.77 27.72 -20.57
CA PRO A 150 -10.83 28.79 -19.58
C PRO A 150 -11.79 28.50 -18.41
N ILE A 151 -12.93 27.87 -18.69
CA ILE A 151 -13.95 27.54 -17.69
C ILE A 151 -13.44 26.47 -16.72
N VAL A 152 -12.93 25.36 -17.27
CA VAL A 152 -12.42 24.23 -16.48
C VAL A 152 -11.17 24.66 -15.70
N LEU A 153 -10.27 25.42 -16.32
CA LEU A 153 -9.07 25.93 -15.66
C LEU A 153 -9.40 26.85 -14.49
N LYS A 154 -10.37 27.77 -14.65
CA LYS A 154 -10.84 28.61 -13.54
C LYS A 154 -11.35 27.77 -12.39
N ARG A 155 -12.12 26.72 -12.67
CA ARG A 155 -12.66 25.80 -11.65
C ARG A 155 -11.55 25.00 -10.94
N LEU A 156 -10.59 24.47 -11.68
CA LEU A 156 -9.43 23.74 -11.14
C LEU A 156 -8.61 24.63 -10.19
N LYS A 157 -8.38 25.89 -10.56
CA LYS A 157 -7.66 26.87 -9.71
C LYS A 157 -8.43 27.22 -8.44
N MET A 158 -9.75 27.39 -8.52
CA MET A 158 -10.57 27.58 -7.33
C MET A 158 -10.51 26.38 -6.39
N LYS A 159 -10.54 25.16 -6.94
CA LYS A 159 -10.40 23.93 -6.14
C LYS A 159 -8.99 23.73 -5.58
N GLU A 160 -7.95 24.13 -6.30
CA GLU A 160 -6.58 24.13 -5.76
C GLU A 160 -6.49 24.97 -4.49
N GLU A 161 -7.00 26.21 -4.51
CA GLU A 161 -6.96 27.08 -3.32
C GLU A 161 -7.75 26.48 -2.15
N GLU A 162 -8.95 25.97 -2.41
CA GLU A 162 -9.79 25.29 -1.40
C GLU A 162 -9.05 24.09 -0.77
N TRP A 163 -8.41 23.25 -1.59
CA TRP A 163 -7.69 22.08 -1.13
C TRP A 163 -6.38 22.43 -0.42
N ARG A 164 -5.70 23.50 -0.83
CA ARG A 164 -4.51 24.01 -0.14
C ARG A 164 -4.84 24.57 1.23
N GLU A 165 -5.97 25.25 1.38
CA GLU A 165 -6.45 25.68 2.69
C GLU A 165 -6.81 24.49 3.58
N ALA A 166 -7.52 23.49 3.05
CA ALA A 166 -7.80 22.25 3.77
C ALA A 166 -6.50 21.51 4.18
N GLN A 167 -5.48 21.48 3.31
CA GLN A 167 -4.17 20.89 3.61
C GLN A 167 -3.51 21.53 4.84
N ARG A 168 -3.66 22.85 5.04
CA ARG A 168 -3.13 23.52 6.25
C ARG A 168 -3.81 23.01 7.52
N GLY A 169 -5.14 22.82 7.46
CA GLY A 169 -5.91 22.24 8.56
C GLY A 169 -5.48 20.81 8.89
N PHE A 170 -5.39 19.95 7.87
CA PHE A 170 -4.95 18.57 8.03
C PHE A 170 -3.51 18.47 8.54
N ASN A 171 -2.58 19.28 8.02
CA ASN A 171 -1.19 19.30 8.47
C ASN A 171 -1.04 19.58 9.98
N LYS A 172 -1.92 20.41 10.55
CA LYS A 172 -1.95 20.64 12.00
C LYS A 172 -2.35 19.37 12.74
N ILE A 173 -3.45 18.73 12.32
CA ILE A 173 -3.96 17.50 12.93
C ILE A 173 -2.93 16.38 12.81
N TRP A 174 -2.37 16.15 11.63
CA TRP A 174 -1.36 15.13 11.40
C TRP A 174 -0.10 15.33 12.24
N ARG A 175 0.33 16.58 12.43
CA ARG A 175 1.45 16.89 13.34
C ARG A 175 1.14 16.50 14.78
N GLU A 176 -0.04 16.88 15.28
CA GLU A 176 -0.48 16.55 16.64
C GLU A 176 -0.62 15.03 16.85
N GLN A 177 -1.19 14.31 15.87
CA GLN A 177 -1.29 12.85 15.92
C GLN A 177 0.09 12.18 15.90
N ASN A 178 0.98 12.65 15.02
CA ASN A 178 2.34 12.12 14.91
C ASN A 178 3.11 12.34 16.22
N GLU A 179 3.10 13.54 16.79
CA GLU A 179 3.78 13.83 18.06
C GLU A 179 3.24 12.95 19.21
N LYS A 180 1.92 12.72 19.26
CA LYS A 180 1.27 11.93 20.31
C LYS A 180 1.60 10.43 20.24
N TYR A 181 1.79 9.88 19.03
CA TYR A 181 1.86 8.44 18.82
C TYR A 181 3.20 7.92 18.32
N TYR A 182 4.04 8.76 17.70
CA TYR A 182 5.26 8.32 17.04
C TYR A 182 6.20 7.54 17.96
N LEU A 183 6.54 8.07 19.13
CA LEU A 183 7.41 7.33 20.07
C LEU A 183 6.75 6.05 20.60
N LYS A 184 5.42 6.03 20.72
CA LYS A 184 4.67 4.87 21.22
C LYS A 184 4.52 3.78 20.16
N SER A 185 4.51 4.14 18.88
CA SER A 185 4.46 3.18 17.77
C SER A 185 5.78 2.43 17.57
N LEU A 186 6.89 2.97 18.10
CA LEU A 186 8.19 2.28 18.06
C LEU A 186 8.29 1.14 19.09
N ASP A 187 7.40 1.09 20.08
CA ASP A 187 7.40 0.09 21.15
C ASP A 187 6.32 -0.98 20.95
N HIS A 188 6.63 -1.98 20.11
CA HIS A 188 5.72 -3.09 19.81
C HIS A 188 5.58 -4.11 20.96
N GLN A 189 6.52 -4.13 21.91
CA GLN A 189 6.54 -5.12 23.00
C GLN A 189 6.04 -4.57 24.33
N GLY A 190 6.31 -3.31 24.63
CA GLY A 190 6.05 -2.71 25.94
C GLY A 190 4.56 -2.62 26.28
N ILE A 191 3.67 -2.56 25.29
CA ILE A 191 2.21 -2.66 25.54
C ILE A 191 1.85 -4.04 26.08
N ASN A 192 2.39 -5.10 25.46
CA ASN A 192 2.13 -6.47 25.89
C ASN A 192 2.78 -6.76 27.24
N PHE A 193 4.04 -6.34 27.44
CA PHE A 193 4.72 -6.49 28.72
C PHE A 193 3.99 -5.77 29.84
N LYS A 194 3.63 -4.49 29.69
CA LYS A 194 2.91 -3.76 30.75
C LYS A 194 1.61 -4.45 31.15
N GLN A 195 0.82 -4.94 30.18
CA GLN A 195 -0.43 -5.63 30.48
C GLN A 195 -0.21 -7.00 31.14
N ASN A 196 0.80 -7.74 30.68
CA ASN A 196 1.12 -9.06 31.24
C ASN A 196 1.71 -8.93 32.65
N ASP A 197 2.72 -8.08 32.81
CA ASP A 197 3.40 -7.82 34.09
C ASP A 197 2.40 -7.34 35.14
N THR A 198 1.47 -6.45 34.77
CA THR A 198 0.41 -6.01 35.70
C THR A 198 -0.50 -7.15 36.16
N LYS A 199 -0.66 -8.22 35.38
CA LYS A 199 -1.43 -9.41 35.79
C LYS A 199 -0.57 -10.37 36.61
N VAL A 200 0.67 -10.62 36.18
CA VAL A 200 1.62 -11.54 36.82
C VAL A 200 2.00 -11.03 38.21
N PHE A 201 2.31 -9.74 38.35
CA PHE A 201 2.72 -9.14 39.62
C PHE A 201 1.56 -8.76 40.56
N ARG A 202 0.31 -9.16 40.27
CA ARG A 202 -0.79 -8.99 41.24
C ARG A 202 -0.57 -9.91 42.44
N SER A 203 -0.81 -9.38 43.63
CA SER A 203 -0.64 -10.13 44.88
C SER A 203 -1.35 -11.48 44.87
N LYS A 204 -2.58 -11.56 44.30
CA LYS A 204 -3.30 -12.83 44.17
C LYS A 204 -2.57 -13.85 43.29
N THR A 205 -2.03 -13.41 42.14
CA THR A 205 -1.30 -14.28 41.22
C THR A 205 -0.03 -14.80 41.89
N LEU A 206 0.73 -13.91 42.54
CA LEU A 206 1.95 -14.27 43.27
C LEU A 206 1.68 -15.23 44.44
N LEU A 207 0.63 -14.98 45.23
CA LEU A 207 0.24 -15.86 46.34
C LEU A 207 -0.17 -17.25 45.83
N ASN A 208 -0.98 -17.31 44.77
CA ASN A 208 -1.36 -18.58 44.15
C ASN A 208 -0.14 -19.35 43.63
N GLU A 209 0.83 -18.66 43.04
CA GLU A 209 2.06 -19.28 42.53
C GLU A 209 2.92 -19.82 43.68
N ILE A 210 3.05 -19.09 44.79
CA ILE A 210 3.71 -19.56 46.02
C ILE A 210 3.01 -20.79 46.59
N GLU A 211 1.68 -20.77 46.70
CA GLU A 211 0.88 -21.91 47.19
C GLU A 211 1.07 -23.14 46.28
N THR A 212 1.03 -22.95 44.97
CA THR A 212 1.23 -24.04 44.00
C THR A 212 2.61 -24.67 44.15
N ILE A 213 3.68 -23.86 44.24
CA ILE A 213 5.04 -24.35 44.45
C ILE A 213 5.16 -25.07 45.80
N TYR A 214 4.55 -24.54 46.86
CA TYR A 214 4.55 -25.17 48.17
C TYR A 214 3.88 -26.55 48.16
N ASP A 215 2.72 -26.67 47.49
CA ASP A 215 2.00 -27.94 47.36
C ASP A 215 2.74 -28.95 46.49
N GLU A 216 3.38 -28.50 45.40
CA GLU A 216 4.24 -29.35 44.56
C GLU A 216 5.41 -29.93 45.36
N VAL A 217 6.12 -29.10 46.12
CA VAL A 217 7.25 -29.52 46.97
C VAL A 217 6.78 -30.52 48.03
N ARG A 218 5.67 -30.21 48.71
CA ARG A 218 5.08 -31.08 49.74
C ARG A 218 4.56 -32.40 49.17
N GLY A 219 4.06 -32.40 47.93
CA GLY A 219 3.64 -33.61 47.22
C GLY A 219 4.82 -34.48 46.78
N SER A 220 5.98 -33.88 46.49
CA SER A 220 7.22 -34.60 46.16
C SER A 220 7.99 -35.14 47.37
N ASP A 221 7.76 -34.60 48.57
CA ASP A 221 8.38 -35.05 49.83
C ASP A 221 7.67 -36.25 50.50
N ILE A 222 6.86 -37.01 49.76
CA ILE A 222 6.32 -38.29 50.25
C ILE A 222 6.78 -39.46 49.38
N PRO A 223 7.91 -40.09 49.76
CA PRO A 223 8.03 -41.54 49.69
C PRO A 223 8.08 -42.14 51.11
N LEU A 224 6.99 -42.86 51.42
CA LEU A 224 6.88 -44.07 52.24
C LEU A 224 7.48 -44.07 53.66
N THR A 225 6.58 -44.11 54.64
CA THR A 225 6.42 -45.32 55.48
C THR A 225 4.94 -45.57 55.74
#